data_AF-A0ABD1E1W2-F1
#
_entry.id   AF-A0ABD1E1W2-F1
#
_cell.length_a   1.000
_cell.length_b   1.000
_cell.length_c   1.000
_cell.angle_alpha   90.00
_cell.angle_beta   90.00
_cell.angle_gamma   90.00
#
_symmetry.space_group_name_H-M   'P 1'
#
loop_
_entity.id
_entity.type
_entity.pdbx_description
1 polymer ?
#
loop_
_entity_poly.entity_id
_entity_poly.type
_entity_poly.pdbx_seq_one_letter_code
_entity_poly.pdbx_strand_id
1 'polypeptide(L)'
;MKLHPSIYKVTKLFMIGVGIWISPFGDKSMWKNVCLKYSLIVRGVYFVSNASLIVKAVILVFHHTEHQNVFGIVSLMALITMINIKVVVYKKSHIPELFKTIAQQEDSFFQTKADAEYIEYCNYFNKIWIIQIITTTTSVYLYIIFHFYKKFTNQLLEEENFMYELWIPFIKNTNNFVFIVIKLILSQMGILFHCTVEMVMLSLMIFIDAQLKMLQAKVKKLSKEDRVRNIIHEHQFIIQFVERLNKSINYARNAMEIIFSTVYFLLLLLQLVILAWNANEITIQSVNVAQAIYESNWYDQSEHLKKILLIMITRVQKPLYLSIGPFRPMDMQAGLITLKALYTYSQVMKQSYS
;
A
#
# COMPACT_ATOMS: atom_id res chain seq x y z
N MET A 1 -35.38 -0.61 -23.64
CA MET A 1 -34.83 -1.61 -22.69
C MET A 1 -34.20 -0.84 -21.53
N LYS A 2 -34.92 -0.65 -20.40
CA LYS A 2 -34.34 0.08 -19.25
C LYS A 2 -33.25 -0.81 -18.65
N LEU A 3 -31.98 -0.37 -18.68
CA LEU A 3 -30.93 -1.08 -17.94
C LEU A 3 -31.26 -1.00 -16.45
N HIS A 4 -31.60 -2.14 -15.86
CA HIS A 4 -31.76 -2.22 -14.41
C HIS A 4 -30.39 -2.08 -13.74
N PRO A 5 -30.23 -1.21 -12.73
CA PRO A 5 -29.00 -1.10 -11.98
C PRO A 5 -28.77 -2.41 -11.20
N SER A 6 -27.59 -3.01 -11.36
CA SER A 6 -27.19 -4.27 -10.72
C SER A 6 -25.78 -4.13 -10.18
N ILE A 7 -25.59 -4.55 -8.93
CA ILE A 7 -24.31 -4.49 -8.22
C ILE A 7 -23.30 -5.41 -8.91
N TYR A 8 -23.76 -6.60 -9.32
CA TYR A 8 -22.93 -7.58 -10.00
C TYR A 8 -22.44 -7.09 -11.36
N LYS A 9 -23.32 -6.55 -12.22
CA LYS A 9 -22.94 -6.19 -13.61
C LYS A 9 -21.88 -5.10 -13.67
N VAL A 10 -21.99 -4.08 -12.82
CA VAL A 10 -21.02 -2.97 -12.74
C VAL A 10 -19.66 -3.50 -12.26
N THR A 11 -19.66 -4.21 -11.13
CA THR A 11 -18.44 -4.77 -10.54
C THR A 11 -17.76 -5.77 -11.49
N LYS A 12 -18.54 -6.60 -12.18
CA LYS A 12 -18.06 -7.55 -13.18
C LYS A 12 -17.34 -6.86 -14.34
N LEU A 13 -17.92 -5.81 -14.91
CA LEU A 13 -17.32 -5.09 -16.05
C LEU A 13 -15.93 -4.56 -15.68
N PHE A 14 -15.80 -4.01 -14.47
CA PHE A 14 -14.52 -3.53 -13.93
C PHE A 14 -13.51 -4.66 -13.72
N MET A 15 -13.94 -5.79 -13.14
CA MET A 15 -13.06 -6.95 -12.97
C MET A 15 -12.51 -7.49 -14.30
N ILE A 16 -13.30 -7.45 -15.39
CA ILE A 16 -12.84 -7.80 -16.74
C ILE A 16 -11.78 -6.79 -17.20
N GLY A 17 -12.11 -5.50 -17.12
CA GLY A 17 -11.26 -4.41 -17.60
C GLY A 17 -9.90 -4.36 -16.92
N VAL A 18 -9.81 -4.76 -15.66
CA VAL A 18 -8.55 -4.77 -14.89
C VAL A 18 -7.83 -6.13 -14.99
N GLY A 19 -8.54 -7.20 -15.34
CA GLY A 19 -7.96 -8.53 -15.47
C GLY A 19 -7.86 -9.31 -14.16
N ILE A 20 -8.69 -9.03 -13.14
CA ILE A 20 -8.83 -9.83 -11.90
C ILE A 20 -10.00 -10.84 -12.02
N TRP A 21 -10.20 -11.37 -13.22
CA TRP A 21 -11.36 -12.19 -13.56
C TRP A 21 -11.30 -13.63 -13.00
N ILE A 22 -12.47 -14.19 -12.64
CA ILE A 22 -12.66 -15.61 -12.30
C ILE A 22 -13.54 -16.28 -13.35
N SER A 23 -13.06 -17.39 -13.90
CA SER A 23 -13.73 -18.15 -14.97
C SER A 23 -14.67 -19.25 -14.41
N PRO A 24 -15.70 -19.72 -15.16
CA PRO A 24 -16.13 -19.29 -16.50
C PRO A 24 -17.55 -18.71 -16.53
N PHE A 25 -17.75 -17.66 -17.33
CA PHE A 25 -19.08 -17.31 -17.85
C PHE A 25 -18.96 -17.03 -19.34
N GLY A 26 -19.40 -18.02 -20.13
CA GLY A 26 -19.41 -18.05 -21.59
C GLY A 26 -18.85 -19.37 -22.12
N ASP A 27 -19.70 -20.23 -22.68
CA ASP A 27 -19.33 -21.51 -23.32
C ASP A 27 -18.37 -21.37 -24.51
N LYS A 28 -18.06 -20.14 -24.93
CA LYS A 28 -17.10 -19.89 -26.02
C LYS A 28 -15.66 -19.98 -25.50
N SER A 29 -15.11 -21.18 -25.61
CA SER A 29 -13.71 -21.56 -25.32
C SER A 29 -12.66 -20.49 -25.72
N MET A 30 -12.83 -19.85 -26.89
CA MET A 30 -11.86 -18.86 -27.39
C MET A 30 -11.77 -17.58 -26.54
N TRP A 31 -12.90 -16.97 -26.17
CA TRP A 31 -12.91 -15.73 -25.39
C TRP A 31 -12.32 -15.92 -23.99
N LYS A 32 -12.60 -17.08 -23.38
CA LYS A 32 -12.01 -17.48 -22.11
C LYS A 32 -10.48 -17.51 -22.17
N ASN A 33 -9.90 -18.08 -23.23
CA ASN A 33 -8.45 -18.17 -23.39
C ASN A 33 -7.80 -16.80 -23.59
N VAL A 34 -8.43 -15.90 -24.34
CA VAL A 34 -7.94 -14.52 -24.55
C VAL A 34 -7.93 -13.76 -23.22
N CYS A 35 -9.02 -13.78 -22.45
CA CYS A 35 -9.09 -13.11 -21.16
C CYS A 35 -8.11 -13.68 -20.12
N LEU A 36 -7.88 -15.00 -20.13
CA LEU A 36 -6.88 -15.64 -19.25
C LEU A 36 -5.46 -15.18 -19.57
N LYS A 37 -5.10 -15.14 -20.86
CA LYS A 37 -3.80 -14.63 -21.31
C LYS A 37 -3.63 -13.16 -20.93
N TYR A 38 -4.64 -12.33 -21.20
CA TYR A 38 -4.65 -10.91 -20.80
C TYR A 38 -4.41 -10.74 -19.29
N SER A 39 -5.18 -11.45 -18.46
CA SER A 39 -5.04 -11.41 -16.99
C SER A 39 -3.66 -11.86 -16.51
N LEU A 40 -3.07 -12.88 -17.13
CA LEU A 40 -1.70 -13.31 -16.81
C LEU A 40 -0.65 -12.25 -17.19
N ILE A 41 -0.79 -11.63 -18.37
CA ILE A 41 0.14 -10.60 -18.85
C ILE A 41 0.11 -9.37 -17.93
N VAL A 42 -1.06 -8.81 -17.63
CA VAL A 42 -1.17 -7.60 -16.82
C VAL A 42 -0.59 -7.82 -15.41
N ARG A 43 -0.87 -8.98 -14.80
CA ARG A 43 -0.29 -9.34 -13.49
C ARG A 43 1.22 -9.59 -13.57
N GLY A 44 1.68 -10.25 -14.63
CA GLY A 44 3.10 -10.48 -14.86
C GLY A 44 3.88 -9.16 -14.96
N VAL A 45 3.38 -8.20 -15.73
CA VAL A 45 3.96 -6.86 -15.85
C VAL A 45 4.06 -6.16 -14.49
N TYR A 46 2.99 -6.23 -13.68
CA TYR A 46 2.97 -5.59 -12.37
C TYR A 46 3.85 -6.31 -11.32
N PHE A 47 4.03 -7.63 -11.45
CA PHE A 47 4.96 -8.38 -10.61
C PHE A 47 6.43 -8.06 -10.97
N VAL A 48 6.73 -7.96 -12.26
CA VAL A 48 8.06 -7.57 -12.75
C VAL A 48 8.41 -6.14 -12.34
N SER A 49 7.46 -5.20 -12.39
CA SER A 49 7.71 -3.83 -11.92
C SER A 49 7.99 -3.78 -10.41
N ASN A 50 7.33 -4.63 -9.61
CA ASN A 50 7.64 -4.75 -8.19
C ASN A 50 9.05 -5.32 -7.95
N ALA A 51 9.43 -6.39 -8.66
CA ALA A 51 10.78 -6.94 -8.57
C ALA A 51 11.86 -5.91 -8.96
N SER A 52 11.61 -5.11 -10.00
CA SER A 52 12.47 -4.00 -10.40
C SER A 52 12.63 -2.95 -9.29
N LEU A 53 11.57 -2.60 -8.57
CA LEU A 53 11.65 -1.67 -7.43
C LEU A 53 12.43 -2.25 -6.26
N ILE A 54 12.25 -3.53 -5.96
CA ILE A 54 13.01 -4.23 -4.91
C ILE A 54 14.50 -4.20 -5.26
N VAL A 55 14.88 -4.55 -6.49
CA VAL A 55 16.27 -4.50 -6.94
C VAL A 55 16.83 -3.08 -6.84
N LYS A 56 16.06 -2.05 -7.23
CA LYS A 56 16.51 -0.65 -7.09
C LYS A 56 16.72 -0.28 -5.62
N ALA A 57 15.79 -0.63 -4.73
CA ALA A 57 15.89 -0.36 -3.31
C ALA A 57 17.15 -1.01 -2.71
N VAL A 58 17.43 -2.27 -3.07
CA VAL A 58 18.63 -3.00 -2.64
C VAL A 58 19.91 -2.28 -3.14
N ILE A 59 19.99 -1.94 -4.42
CA ILE A 59 21.15 -1.25 -5.01
C ILE A 59 21.38 0.10 -4.31
N LEU A 60 20.32 0.85 -4.06
CA LEU A 60 20.39 2.17 -3.45
C LEU A 60 20.88 2.11 -1.98
N VAL A 61 20.51 1.04 -1.25
CA VAL A 61 21.03 0.78 0.10
C VAL A 61 22.53 0.47 0.06
N PHE A 62 23.01 -0.30 -0.94
CA PHE A 62 24.42 -0.69 -1.05
C PHE A 62 25.34 0.40 -1.61
N HIS A 63 24.85 1.32 -2.46
CA HIS A 63 25.69 2.32 -3.12
C HIS A 63 25.87 3.65 -2.37
N HIS A 64 25.43 3.77 -1.11
CA HIS A 64 25.56 4.98 -0.28
C HIS A 64 25.05 6.30 -0.93
N THR A 65 24.13 6.21 -1.89
CA THR A 65 23.49 7.40 -2.49
C THR A 65 22.48 8.04 -1.53
N GLU A 66 22.32 9.36 -1.63
CA GLU A 66 21.52 10.23 -0.75
C GLU A 66 20.32 9.56 -0.04
N HIS A 67 20.40 9.50 1.30
CA HIS A 67 19.47 8.79 2.17
C HIS A 67 17.99 9.18 2.03
N GLN A 68 17.67 10.41 1.58
CA GLN A 68 16.29 10.87 1.38
C GLN A 68 15.58 10.12 0.23
N ASN A 69 16.30 9.71 -0.82
CA ASN A 69 15.73 8.97 -1.95
C ASN A 69 15.40 7.52 -1.57
N VAL A 70 16.10 6.95 -0.58
CA VAL A 70 15.90 5.58 -0.11
C VAL A 70 14.53 5.40 0.51
N PHE A 71 14.10 6.33 1.36
CA PHE A 71 12.83 6.22 2.07
C PHE A 71 11.62 6.30 1.13
N GLY A 72 11.66 7.20 0.15
CA GLY A 72 10.60 7.33 -0.86
C GLY A 72 10.45 6.05 -1.70
N ILE A 73 11.56 5.42 -2.07
CA ILE A 73 11.55 4.19 -2.87
C ILE A 73 11.08 2.99 -2.04
N VAL A 74 11.53 2.89 -0.79
CA VAL A 74 11.15 1.80 0.12
C VAL A 74 9.66 1.84 0.49
N SER A 75 9.10 3.03 0.76
CA SER A 75 7.67 3.20 1.04
C SER A 75 6.79 2.84 -0.16
N LEU A 76 7.21 3.24 -1.37
CA LEU A 76 6.53 2.90 -2.62
C LEU A 76 6.62 1.40 -2.95
N MET A 77 7.78 0.77 -2.73
CA MET A 77 7.96 -0.69 -2.83
C MET A 77 7.00 -1.43 -1.88
N ALA A 78 6.88 -0.98 -0.64
CA ALA A 78 5.97 -1.58 0.35
C ALA A 78 4.52 -1.49 -0.12
N LEU A 79 4.07 -0.32 -0.60
CA LEU A 79 2.70 -0.11 -1.10
C LEU A 79 2.38 -1.02 -2.30
N ILE A 80 3.29 -1.13 -3.26
CA ILE A 80 3.10 -1.98 -4.45
C ILE A 80 3.12 -3.47 -4.08
N THR A 81 3.95 -3.86 -3.12
CA THR A 81 3.96 -5.22 -2.58
C THR A 81 2.65 -5.54 -1.86
N MET A 82 2.09 -4.59 -1.10
CA MET A 82 0.78 -4.74 -0.48
C MET A 82 -0.34 -4.95 -1.51
N ILE A 83 -0.36 -4.16 -2.60
CA ILE A 83 -1.36 -4.33 -3.68
C ILE A 83 -1.23 -5.72 -4.32
N ASN A 84 -0.01 -6.17 -4.60
CA ASN A 84 0.25 -7.51 -5.13
C ASN A 84 -0.27 -8.62 -4.20
N ILE A 85 -0.01 -8.51 -2.89
CA ILE A 85 -0.50 -9.47 -1.92
C ILE A 85 -2.04 -9.45 -1.87
N LYS A 86 -2.68 -8.27 -1.84
CA LYS A 86 -4.16 -8.13 -1.91
C LYS A 86 -4.74 -8.89 -3.11
N VAL A 87 -4.13 -8.76 -4.29
CA VAL A 87 -4.57 -9.45 -5.52
C VAL A 87 -4.37 -10.97 -5.44
N VAL A 88 -3.24 -11.44 -4.91
CA VAL A 88 -2.97 -12.88 -4.71
C VAL A 88 -3.95 -13.49 -3.72
N VAL A 89 -4.16 -12.81 -2.60
CA VAL A 89 -5.09 -13.19 -1.54
C VAL A 89 -6.52 -13.25 -2.08
N TYR A 90 -6.97 -12.24 -2.82
CA TYR A 90 -8.27 -12.23 -3.47
C TYR A 90 -8.51 -13.50 -4.30
N LYS A 91 -7.51 -13.92 -5.08
CA LYS A 91 -7.61 -15.12 -5.93
C LYS A 91 -7.57 -16.44 -5.14
N LYS A 92 -6.75 -16.51 -4.08
CA LYS A 92 -6.61 -17.72 -3.25
C LYS A 92 -7.74 -17.88 -2.24
N SER A 93 -8.39 -16.78 -1.87
CA SER A 93 -9.56 -16.79 -0.98
C SER A 93 -10.80 -17.31 -1.70
N HIS A 94 -11.84 -17.68 -0.94
CA HIS A 94 -13.16 -18.05 -1.47
C HIS A 94 -14.01 -16.84 -1.88
N ILE A 95 -13.45 -15.61 -1.90
CA ILE A 95 -14.13 -14.37 -2.33
C ILE A 95 -14.74 -14.49 -3.74
N PRO A 96 -14.02 -15.04 -4.74
CA PRO A 96 -14.57 -15.31 -6.07
C PRO A 96 -15.84 -16.14 -6.11
N GLU A 97 -15.91 -17.16 -5.25
CA GLU A 97 -17.05 -18.06 -5.17
C GLU A 97 -18.25 -17.36 -4.54
N LEU A 98 -18.02 -16.58 -3.49
CA LEU A 98 -19.03 -15.73 -2.85
C LEU A 98 -19.59 -14.70 -3.83
N PHE A 99 -18.73 -14.09 -4.65
CA PHE A 99 -19.16 -13.15 -5.68
C PHE A 99 -19.99 -13.84 -6.79
N LYS A 100 -19.70 -15.10 -7.12
CA LYS A 100 -20.53 -15.90 -8.02
C LYS A 100 -21.92 -16.18 -7.43
N THR A 101 -22.00 -16.42 -6.12
CA THR A 101 -23.29 -16.59 -5.42
C THR A 101 -24.15 -15.34 -5.52
N ILE A 102 -23.56 -14.14 -5.39
CA ILE A 102 -24.29 -12.86 -5.61
C ILE A 102 -24.87 -12.81 -7.02
N ALA A 103 -24.08 -13.16 -8.04
CA ALA A 103 -24.53 -13.13 -9.42
C ALA A 103 -25.78 -14.00 -9.64
N GLN A 104 -25.76 -15.22 -9.10
CA GLN A 104 -26.88 -16.16 -9.20
C GLN A 104 -28.12 -15.67 -8.46
N GLN A 105 -27.94 -15.06 -7.27
CA GLN A 105 -29.06 -14.51 -6.50
C GLN A 105 -29.65 -13.27 -7.16
N GLU A 106 -28.82 -12.32 -7.61
CA GLU A 106 -29.31 -11.13 -8.35
C GLU A 106 -30.12 -11.53 -9.59
N ASP A 107 -29.61 -12.47 -10.40
CA ASP A 107 -30.31 -12.92 -11.60
C ASP A 107 -31.67 -13.55 -11.26
N SER A 108 -31.77 -14.29 -10.14
CA SER A 108 -33.06 -14.82 -9.66
C SER A 108 -34.03 -13.72 -9.20
N PHE A 109 -33.55 -12.69 -8.47
CA PHE A 109 -34.37 -11.58 -8.01
C PHE A 109 -34.94 -10.75 -9.16
N PHE A 110 -34.15 -10.50 -10.21
CA PHE A 110 -34.62 -9.75 -11.37
C PHE A 110 -35.65 -10.52 -12.21
N GLN A 111 -35.69 -11.85 -12.14
CA GLN A 111 -36.69 -12.69 -12.83
C GLN A 111 -38.05 -12.68 -12.11
N THR A 112 -38.09 -12.67 -10.77
CA THR A 112 -39.34 -12.75 -9.96
C THR A 112 -40.04 -11.41 -9.70
N LYS A 113 -39.73 -10.35 -10.47
CA LYS A 113 -40.00 -8.92 -10.17
C LYS A 113 -39.06 -8.38 -9.08
N ALA A 114 -38.15 -7.49 -9.47
CA ALA A 114 -37.25 -6.82 -8.53
C ALA A 114 -38.02 -5.90 -7.58
N ASP A 115 -37.84 -6.10 -6.27
CA ASP A 115 -38.39 -5.21 -5.24
C ASP A 115 -37.84 -3.79 -5.42
N ALA A 116 -38.73 -2.79 -5.34
CA ALA A 116 -38.34 -1.37 -5.46
C ALA A 116 -37.24 -0.99 -4.46
N GLU A 117 -37.27 -1.61 -3.27
CA GLU A 117 -36.29 -1.45 -2.20
C GLU A 117 -34.89 -1.95 -2.63
N TYR A 118 -34.79 -3.07 -3.36
CA TYR A 118 -33.52 -3.58 -3.88
C TYR A 118 -32.93 -2.68 -4.96
N ILE A 119 -33.77 -2.12 -5.83
CA ILE A 119 -33.34 -1.18 -6.88
C ILE A 119 -32.75 0.10 -6.25
N GLU A 120 -33.32 0.56 -5.13
CA GLU A 120 -32.77 1.68 -4.36
C GLU A 120 -31.37 1.38 -3.83
N TYR A 121 -31.13 0.15 -3.34
CA TYR A 121 -29.79 -0.29 -2.93
C TYR A 121 -28.79 -0.35 -4.08
N CYS A 122 -29.19 -0.82 -5.26
CA CYS A 122 -28.32 -0.80 -6.43
C CYS A 122 -27.90 0.65 -6.80
N ASN A 123 -28.82 1.61 -6.64
CA ASN A 123 -28.52 3.02 -6.86
C ASN A 123 -27.60 3.60 -5.77
N TYR A 124 -27.82 3.24 -4.51
CA TYR A 124 -26.95 3.61 -3.39
C TYR A 124 -25.53 3.05 -3.58
N PHE A 125 -25.41 1.77 -3.97
CA PHE A 125 -24.14 1.14 -4.33
C PHE A 125 -23.41 1.92 -5.42
N ASN A 126 -24.10 2.27 -6.51
CA ASN A 126 -23.49 3.05 -7.60
C ASN A 126 -22.95 4.41 -7.12
N LYS A 127 -23.62 5.07 -6.16
CA LYS A 127 -23.13 6.33 -5.57
C LYS A 127 -21.86 6.12 -4.75
N ILE A 128 -21.84 5.14 -3.83
CA ILE A 128 -20.64 4.79 -3.06
C ILE A 128 -19.48 4.43 -3.99
N TRP A 129 -19.78 3.64 -5.01
CA TRP A 129 -18.84 3.20 -6.01
C TRP A 129 -18.20 4.39 -6.75
N ILE A 130 -18.99 5.38 -7.20
CA ILE A 130 -18.46 6.60 -7.82
C ILE A 130 -17.56 7.37 -6.84
N ILE A 131 -17.98 7.52 -5.57
CA ILE A 131 -17.21 8.23 -4.55
C ILE A 131 -15.86 7.54 -4.29
N GLN A 132 -15.84 6.20 -4.17
CA GLN A 132 -14.61 5.45 -3.96
C GLN A 132 -13.64 5.59 -5.14
N ILE A 133 -14.14 5.59 -6.39
CA ILE A 133 -13.29 5.81 -7.56
C ILE A 133 -12.72 7.22 -7.53
N ILE A 134 -13.55 8.24 -7.29
CA ILE A 134 -13.08 9.63 -7.28
C ILE A 134 -12.00 9.81 -6.21
N THR A 135 -12.27 9.42 -4.97
CA THR A 135 -11.33 9.60 -3.85
C THR A 135 -9.98 8.91 -4.11
N THR A 136 -9.99 7.64 -4.51
CA THR A 136 -8.76 6.88 -4.81
C THR A 136 -8.00 7.48 -5.99
N THR A 137 -8.71 7.89 -7.04
CA THR A 137 -8.13 8.44 -8.27
C THR A 137 -7.55 9.85 -8.06
N THR A 138 -8.23 10.70 -7.28
CA THR A 138 -7.76 12.05 -6.94
C THR A 138 -6.42 12.02 -6.21
N SER A 139 -6.24 11.11 -5.24
CA SER A 139 -4.99 11.03 -4.47
C SER A 139 -3.76 10.81 -5.35
N VAL A 140 -3.88 9.97 -6.39
CA VAL A 140 -2.75 9.68 -7.28
C VAL A 140 -2.57 10.77 -8.31
N TYR A 141 -3.64 11.34 -8.88
CA TYR A 141 -3.46 12.47 -9.78
C TYR A 141 -2.81 13.67 -9.08
N LEU A 142 -3.11 13.92 -7.80
CA LEU A 142 -2.40 14.92 -7.02
C LEU A 142 -0.90 14.60 -6.89
N TYR A 143 -0.55 13.33 -6.64
CA TYR A 143 0.86 12.89 -6.63
C TYR A 143 1.54 13.07 -7.98
N ILE A 144 0.86 12.71 -9.08
CA ILE A 144 1.36 12.88 -10.45
C ILE A 144 1.59 14.37 -10.74
N ILE A 145 0.62 15.23 -10.44
CA ILE A 145 0.69 16.67 -10.63
C ILE A 145 1.82 17.28 -9.80
N PHE A 146 1.98 16.86 -8.55
CA PHE A 146 3.08 17.32 -7.69
C PHE A 146 4.46 17.00 -8.31
N HIS A 147 4.65 15.79 -8.85
CA HIS A 147 5.91 15.44 -9.51
C HIS A 147 6.11 16.14 -10.85
N PHE A 148 5.04 16.45 -11.59
CA PHE A 148 5.13 17.30 -12.78
C PHE A 148 5.49 18.74 -12.42
N TYR A 149 4.89 19.29 -11.37
CA TYR A 149 5.22 20.61 -10.84
C TYR A 149 6.68 20.66 -10.40
N LYS A 150 7.13 19.69 -9.58
CA LYS A 150 8.54 19.57 -9.16
C LYS A 150 9.48 19.50 -10.35
N LYS A 151 9.14 18.70 -11.38
CA LYS A 151 9.94 18.58 -12.60
C LYS A 151 10.00 19.87 -13.42
N PHE A 152 8.90 20.63 -13.47
CA PHE A 152 8.83 21.92 -14.17
C PHE A 152 9.61 23.01 -13.42
N THR A 153 9.47 23.08 -12.10
CA THR A 153 10.18 24.05 -11.25
C THR A 153 11.67 23.75 -11.15
N ASN A 154 12.05 22.47 -11.04
CA ASN A 154 13.46 22.04 -10.93
C ASN A 154 14.17 21.91 -12.29
N GLN A 155 13.62 22.44 -13.39
CA GLN A 155 14.32 22.51 -14.68
C GLN A 155 15.71 23.21 -14.62
N LEU A 156 16.03 23.89 -13.50
CA LEU A 156 17.34 24.49 -13.22
C LEU A 156 18.37 23.52 -12.59
N LEU A 157 17.99 22.31 -12.16
CA LEU A 157 18.86 21.29 -11.57
C LEU A 157 18.65 19.96 -12.32
N GLU A 158 19.52 19.64 -13.27
CA GLU A 158 19.34 18.62 -14.32
C GLU A 158 19.19 17.15 -13.88
N GLU A 159 19.14 16.82 -12.58
CA GLU A 159 19.37 15.44 -12.12
C GLU A 159 18.22 14.77 -11.34
N GLU A 160 17.04 15.39 -11.19
CA GLU A 160 15.96 14.76 -10.43
C GLU A 160 15.13 13.73 -11.22
N ASN A 161 15.01 12.51 -10.67
CA ASN A 161 14.20 11.44 -11.22
C ASN A 161 12.69 11.71 -11.09
N PHE A 162 11.94 11.56 -12.20
CA PHE A 162 10.47 11.67 -12.19
C PHE A 162 9.80 10.51 -11.43
N MET A 163 8.94 10.85 -10.46
CA MET A 163 8.19 9.96 -9.55
C MET A 163 9.06 9.03 -8.71
N TYR A 164 9.31 7.83 -9.24
CA TYR A 164 10.05 6.77 -8.57
C TYR A 164 11.07 6.17 -9.54
N GLU A 165 12.09 5.54 -8.99
CA GLU A 165 13.15 4.94 -9.78
C GLU A 165 12.97 3.43 -9.91
N LEU A 166 12.72 2.98 -11.14
CA LEU A 166 12.71 1.56 -11.51
C LEU A 166 14.14 1.13 -11.88
N TRP A 167 14.55 -0.05 -11.44
CA TRP A 167 15.76 -0.68 -11.97
C TRP A 167 15.48 -1.34 -13.32
N ILE A 168 16.23 -0.97 -14.34
CA ILE A 168 16.10 -1.49 -15.70
C ILE A 168 17.51 -1.85 -16.18
N PRO A 169 17.71 -3.01 -16.84
CA PRO A 169 19.04 -3.45 -17.28
C PRO A 169 19.67 -2.63 -18.43
N PHE A 170 19.01 -1.58 -18.92
CA PHE A 170 19.46 -0.77 -20.06
C PHE A 170 19.93 0.63 -19.61
N ILE A 171 20.82 1.26 -20.40
CA ILE A 171 21.35 2.60 -20.12
C ILE A 171 20.20 3.60 -20.01
N LYS A 172 20.10 4.22 -18.83
CA LYS A 172 19.00 5.11 -18.47
C LYS A 172 19.33 6.54 -18.88
N ASN A 173 18.68 7.02 -19.94
CA ASN A 173 18.53 8.46 -20.13
C ASN A 173 17.36 8.92 -19.25
N THR A 174 17.68 9.60 -18.13
CA THR A 174 16.76 10.04 -17.07
C THR A 174 15.58 10.87 -17.58
N ASN A 175 15.74 11.52 -18.74
CA ASN A 175 14.73 12.39 -19.35
C ASN A 175 14.03 11.81 -20.60
N ASN A 176 14.18 10.53 -20.91
CA ASN A 176 13.48 9.96 -22.07
C ASN A 176 11.95 9.88 -21.81
N PHE A 177 11.16 10.51 -22.68
CA PHE A 177 9.70 10.56 -22.65
C PHE A 177 9.06 9.17 -22.51
N VAL A 178 9.64 8.16 -23.15
CA VAL A 178 9.15 6.77 -23.11
C VAL A 178 9.12 6.23 -21.68
N PHE A 179 10.15 6.48 -20.86
CA PHE A 179 10.18 6.00 -19.48
C PHE A 179 9.16 6.69 -18.59
N ILE A 180 8.87 7.96 -18.84
CA ILE A 180 7.81 8.71 -18.14
C ILE A 180 6.45 8.08 -18.43
N VAL A 181 6.17 7.79 -19.70
CA VAL A 181 4.92 7.15 -20.12
C VAL A 181 4.77 5.76 -19.48
N ILE A 182 5.83 4.94 -19.47
CA ILE A 182 5.80 3.62 -18.82
C ILE A 182 5.49 3.73 -17.33
N LYS A 183 6.14 4.66 -16.61
CA LYS A 183 5.87 4.90 -15.18
C LYS A 183 4.43 5.34 -14.92
N LEU A 184 3.87 6.19 -15.77
CA LEU A 184 2.48 6.60 -15.70
C LEU A 184 1.54 5.40 -15.89
N ILE A 185 1.75 4.59 -16.93
CA ILE A 185 0.95 3.38 -17.18
C ILE A 185 0.99 2.42 -15.99
N LEU A 186 2.18 2.15 -15.44
CA LEU A 186 2.34 1.28 -14.27
C LEU A 186 1.63 1.84 -13.03
N SER A 187 1.69 3.15 -12.81
CA SER A 187 0.98 3.80 -11.71
C SER A 187 -0.54 3.66 -11.84
N GLN A 188 -1.09 3.88 -13.03
CA GLN A 188 -2.52 3.73 -13.29
C GLN A 188 -3.00 2.29 -13.14
N MET A 189 -2.21 1.32 -13.61
CA MET A 189 -2.51 -0.11 -13.41
C MET A 189 -2.59 -0.49 -11.93
N GLY A 190 -1.68 0.01 -11.08
CA GLY A 190 -1.69 -0.25 -9.64
C GLY A 190 -2.98 0.23 -8.96
N ILE A 191 -3.48 1.41 -9.32
CA ILE A 191 -4.74 1.96 -8.81
C ILE A 191 -5.92 1.08 -9.22
N LEU A 192 -5.97 0.70 -10.49
CA LEU A 192 -7.04 -0.14 -11.01
C LEU A 192 -7.11 -1.48 -10.27
N PHE A 193 -5.97 -2.10 -9.96
CA PHE A 193 -5.90 -3.30 -9.13
C PHE A 193 -6.43 -3.04 -7.72
N HIS A 194 -5.97 -1.97 -7.06
CA HIS A 194 -6.38 -1.60 -5.71
C HIS A 194 -7.90 -1.37 -5.64
N CYS A 195 -8.42 -0.50 -6.52
CA CYS A 195 -9.84 -0.18 -6.58
C CYS A 195 -10.67 -1.43 -6.84
N THR A 196 -10.28 -2.30 -7.77
CA THR A 196 -11.08 -3.49 -8.09
C THR A 196 -11.23 -4.43 -6.88
N VAL A 197 -10.14 -4.67 -6.13
CA VAL A 197 -10.23 -5.53 -4.93
C VAL A 197 -11.13 -4.91 -3.88
N GLU A 198 -11.02 -3.61 -3.61
CA GLU A 198 -11.89 -2.91 -2.66
C GLU A 198 -13.35 -2.89 -3.09
N MET A 199 -13.61 -2.72 -4.40
CA MET A 199 -14.95 -2.72 -4.94
C MET A 199 -15.65 -4.06 -4.77
N VAL A 200 -14.95 -5.17 -5.00
CA VAL A 200 -15.54 -6.49 -4.78
C VAL A 200 -15.90 -6.67 -3.31
N MET A 201 -15.05 -6.21 -2.38
CA MET A 201 -15.33 -6.28 -0.95
C MET A 201 -16.55 -5.43 -0.56
N LEU A 202 -16.62 -4.18 -1.03
CA LEU A 202 -17.76 -3.30 -0.82
C LEU A 202 -19.06 -3.90 -1.40
N SER A 203 -18.98 -4.52 -2.57
CA SER A 203 -20.13 -5.17 -3.20
C SER A 203 -20.69 -6.32 -2.36
N LEU A 204 -19.81 -7.12 -1.73
CA LEU A 204 -20.21 -8.22 -0.85
C LEU A 204 -20.86 -7.69 0.44
N MET A 205 -20.29 -6.65 1.04
CA MET A 205 -20.81 -6.03 2.26
C MET A 205 -22.18 -5.36 2.04
N ILE A 206 -22.33 -4.61 0.95
CA ILE A 206 -23.60 -3.94 0.62
C ILE A 206 -24.67 -4.96 0.26
N PHE A 207 -24.30 -6.06 -0.41
CA PHE A 207 -25.22 -7.16 -0.66
C PHE A 207 -25.75 -7.78 0.64
N ILE A 208 -24.89 -8.03 1.63
CA ILE A 208 -25.30 -8.54 2.95
C ILE A 208 -26.27 -7.56 3.63
N ASP A 209 -25.95 -6.26 3.64
CA ASP A 209 -26.82 -5.24 4.23
C ASP A 209 -28.19 -5.20 3.54
N ALA A 210 -28.22 -5.23 2.21
CA ALA A 210 -29.46 -5.27 1.44
C ALA A 210 -30.31 -6.50 1.79
N GLN A 211 -29.71 -7.70 1.85
CA GLN A 211 -30.39 -8.94 2.23
C GLN A 211 -30.96 -8.88 3.66
N LEU A 212 -30.20 -8.34 4.61
CA LEU A 212 -30.66 -8.19 6.00
C LEU A 212 -31.85 -7.23 6.10
N LYS A 213 -31.83 -6.12 5.37
CA LYS A 213 -32.95 -5.16 5.39
C LYS A 213 -34.19 -5.69 4.68
N MET A 214 -34.04 -6.40 3.56
CA MET A 214 -35.14 -7.11 2.93
C MET A 214 -35.77 -8.14 3.87
N LEU A 215 -34.93 -8.88 4.61
CA LEU A 215 -35.39 -9.81 5.63
C LEU A 215 -36.16 -9.08 6.75
N GLN A 216 -35.67 -7.94 7.24
CA GLN A 216 -36.37 -7.11 8.22
C GLN A 216 -37.74 -6.64 7.70
N ALA A 217 -37.83 -6.23 6.43
CA ALA A 217 -39.09 -5.81 5.80
C ALA A 217 -40.09 -6.98 5.70
N LYS A 218 -39.61 -8.20 5.39
CA LYS A 218 -40.43 -9.42 5.38
C LYS A 218 -40.93 -9.78 6.78
N VAL A 219 -40.07 -9.67 7.80
CA VAL A 219 -40.42 -9.94 9.21
C VAL A 219 -41.46 -8.94 9.72
N LYS A 220 -41.35 -7.65 9.39
CA LYS A 220 -42.35 -6.63 9.78
C LYS A 220 -43.74 -6.87 9.17
N LYS A 221 -43.82 -7.55 8.03
CA LYS A 221 -45.07 -7.88 7.31
C LYS A 221 -45.57 -9.30 7.58
N LEU A 222 -45.10 -9.93 8.66
CA LEU A 222 -45.42 -11.31 8.99
C LEU A 222 -46.89 -11.44 9.42
N SER A 223 -47.65 -12.29 8.72
CA SER A 223 -49.06 -12.57 9.07
C SER A 223 -49.43 -14.06 9.11
N LYS A 224 -48.50 -14.97 8.75
CA LYS A 224 -48.73 -16.43 8.65
C LYS A 224 -47.49 -17.22 9.07
N GLU A 225 -47.70 -18.34 9.78
CA GLU A 225 -46.64 -19.24 10.25
C GLU A 225 -45.82 -19.86 9.11
N ASP A 226 -46.45 -20.21 7.98
CA ASP A 226 -45.76 -20.84 6.84
C ASP A 226 -44.61 -19.97 6.27
N ARG A 227 -44.69 -18.64 6.43
CA ARG A 227 -43.65 -17.71 5.97
C ARG A 227 -42.45 -17.64 6.93
N VAL A 228 -42.62 -18.03 8.19
CA VAL A 228 -41.56 -18.00 9.21
C VAL A 228 -40.44 -18.97 8.85
N ARG A 229 -40.79 -20.18 8.38
CA ARG A 229 -39.79 -21.18 7.97
C ARG A 229 -38.88 -20.65 6.85
N ASN A 230 -39.45 -20.00 5.84
CA ASN A 230 -38.68 -19.41 4.75
C ASN A 230 -37.78 -18.26 5.21
N ILE A 231 -38.26 -17.40 6.11
CA ILE A 231 -37.47 -16.31 6.72
C ILE A 231 -36.28 -16.88 7.51
N ILE A 232 -36.48 -17.96 8.27
CA ILE A 232 -35.39 -18.63 9.00
C ILE A 232 -34.35 -19.18 8.02
N HIS A 233 -34.77 -19.83 6.93
CA HIS A 233 -33.84 -20.33 5.92
C HIS A 233 -33.05 -19.19 5.23
N GLU A 234 -33.69 -18.08 4.87
CA GLU A 234 -33.03 -16.90 4.32
C GLU A 234 -32.01 -16.32 5.32
N HIS A 235 -32.36 -16.21 6.60
CA HIS A 235 -31.45 -15.72 7.62
C HIS A 235 -30.24 -16.63 7.82
N GLN A 236 -30.45 -17.95 7.86
CA GLN A 236 -29.38 -18.95 7.98
C GLN A 236 -28.42 -18.89 6.79
N PHE A 237 -28.95 -18.66 5.58
CA PHE A 237 -28.12 -18.44 4.40
C PHE A 237 -27.22 -17.20 4.57
N ILE A 238 -27.78 -16.06 5.03
CA ILE A 238 -27.01 -14.83 5.25
C ILE A 238 -25.91 -15.07 6.30
N ILE A 239 -26.22 -15.75 7.41
CA ILE A 239 -25.23 -16.09 8.44
C ILE A 239 -24.08 -16.89 7.83
N GLN A 240 -24.38 -17.97 7.12
CA GLN A 240 -23.34 -18.80 6.49
C GLN A 240 -22.52 -18.03 5.45
N PHE A 241 -23.16 -17.12 4.71
CA PHE A 241 -22.47 -16.26 3.74
C PHE A 241 -21.47 -15.32 4.45
N VAL A 242 -21.91 -14.66 5.53
CA VAL A 242 -21.09 -13.77 6.36
C VAL A 242 -19.92 -14.54 7.00
N GLU A 243 -20.15 -15.73 7.51
CA GLU A 243 -19.09 -16.57 8.07
C GLU A 243 -18.01 -16.94 7.04
N ARG A 244 -18.41 -17.30 5.82
CA ARG A 244 -17.48 -17.59 4.71
C ARG A 244 -16.71 -16.35 4.29
N LEU A 245 -17.38 -15.19 4.24
CA LEU A 245 -16.74 -13.91 3.95
C LEU A 245 -15.71 -13.58 5.03
N ASN A 246 -16.08 -13.70 6.31
CA ASN A 246 -15.19 -13.46 7.45
C ASN A 246 -13.97 -14.38 7.44
N LYS A 247 -14.14 -15.68 7.16
CA LYS A 247 -13.00 -16.61 7.00
C LYS A 247 -12.06 -16.15 5.89
N SER A 248 -12.61 -15.72 4.76
CA SER A 248 -11.81 -15.22 3.63
C SER A 248 -11.09 -13.91 3.96
N ILE A 249 -11.75 -12.98 4.66
CA ILE A 249 -11.18 -11.72 5.14
C ILE A 249 -10.09 -11.98 6.17
N ASN A 250 -10.29 -12.89 7.13
CA ASN A 250 -9.31 -13.16 8.17
C ASN A 250 -8.06 -13.83 7.60
N TYR A 251 -8.22 -14.77 6.66
CA TYR A 251 -7.08 -15.33 5.92
C TYR A 251 -6.30 -14.24 5.18
N ALA A 252 -7.03 -13.33 4.52
CA ALA A 252 -6.47 -12.19 3.81
C ALA A 252 -5.70 -11.26 4.75
N ARG A 253 -6.36 -10.84 5.83
CA ARG A 253 -5.85 -9.88 6.81
C ARG A 253 -4.62 -10.43 7.53
N ASN A 254 -4.68 -11.65 8.06
CA ASN A 254 -3.59 -12.21 8.86
C ASN A 254 -2.29 -12.36 8.06
N ALA A 255 -2.38 -12.79 6.79
CA ALA A 255 -1.21 -12.91 5.93
C ALA A 255 -0.61 -11.52 5.56
N MET A 256 -1.47 -10.54 5.27
CA MET A 256 -1.03 -9.19 4.89
C MET A 256 -0.49 -8.38 6.06
N GLU A 257 -1.22 -8.36 7.19
CA GLU A 257 -0.93 -7.53 8.35
C GLU A 257 0.38 -7.95 9.02
N ILE A 258 0.64 -9.25 9.17
CA ILE A 258 1.86 -9.74 9.79
C ILE A 258 3.07 -9.44 8.91
N ILE A 259 3.03 -9.80 7.62
CA ILE A 259 4.18 -9.63 6.73
C ILE A 259 4.48 -8.14 6.54
N PHE A 260 3.47 -7.34 6.24
CA PHE A 260 3.65 -5.92 5.95
C PHE A 260 4.11 -5.14 7.20
N SER A 261 3.42 -5.32 8.33
CA SER A 261 3.77 -4.62 9.57
C SER A 261 5.17 -5.01 10.06
N THR A 262 5.55 -6.29 9.94
CA THR A 262 6.88 -6.76 10.35
C THR A 262 7.97 -6.18 9.45
N VAL A 263 7.80 -6.24 8.12
CA VAL A 263 8.78 -5.69 7.17
C VAL A 263 8.90 -4.18 7.34
N TYR A 264 7.79 -3.47 7.46
CA TYR A 264 7.79 -2.02 7.66
C TYR A 264 8.47 -1.63 8.98
N PHE A 265 8.15 -2.35 10.06
CA PHE A 265 8.81 -2.14 11.36
C PHE A 265 10.33 -2.36 11.27
N LEU A 266 10.78 -3.46 10.64
CA LEU A 266 12.20 -3.74 10.46
C LEU A 266 12.91 -2.65 9.65
N LEU A 267 12.27 -2.12 8.60
CA LEU A 267 12.83 -1.02 7.80
C LEU A 267 12.95 0.28 8.61
N LEU A 268 11.95 0.61 9.43
CA LEU A 268 12.02 1.76 10.33
C LEU A 268 13.12 1.61 11.38
N LEU A 269 13.28 0.39 11.92
CA LEU A 269 14.37 0.11 12.86
C LEU A 269 15.73 0.27 12.20
N LEU A 270 15.91 -0.28 11.00
CA LEU A 270 17.14 -0.13 10.23
C LEU A 270 17.45 1.35 9.97
N GLN A 271 16.46 2.14 9.58
CA GLN A 271 16.60 3.58 9.36
C GLN A 271 17.04 4.31 10.63
N LEU A 272 16.41 4.01 11.76
CA LEU A 272 16.75 4.59 13.05
C LEU A 272 18.19 4.25 13.44
N VAL A 273 18.62 2.99 13.26
CA VAL A 273 19.99 2.56 13.55
C VAL A 273 21.01 3.25 12.64
N ILE A 274 20.75 3.31 11.32
CA ILE A 274 21.66 3.96 10.37
C ILE A 274 21.85 5.45 10.71
N LEU A 275 20.76 6.17 11.00
CA LEU A 275 20.86 7.59 11.33
C LEU A 275 21.56 7.81 12.67
N ALA A 276 21.22 7.02 13.69
CA ALA A 276 21.86 7.09 15.00
C ALA A 276 23.36 6.75 14.94
N TRP A 277 23.74 5.77 14.10
CA TRP A 277 25.14 5.40 13.87
C TRP A 277 25.92 6.55 13.24
N ASN A 278 25.42 7.12 12.14
CA ASN A 278 26.09 8.23 11.45
C ASN A 278 26.19 9.48 12.33
N ALA A 279 25.14 9.80 13.09
CA ALA A 279 25.16 10.92 14.01
C ALA A 279 26.16 10.71 15.16
N ASN A 280 26.26 9.49 15.68
CA ASN A 280 27.26 9.11 16.67
C ASN A 280 28.70 9.18 16.11
N GLU A 281 28.89 8.73 14.87
CA GLU A 281 30.19 8.81 14.18
C GLU A 281 30.67 10.26 14.04
N ILE A 282 29.78 11.19 13.69
CA ILE A 282 30.10 12.64 13.66
C ILE A 282 30.59 13.11 15.03
N THR A 283 29.96 12.67 16.12
CA THR A 283 30.39 13.03 17.47
C THR A 283 31.76 12.47 17.81
N ILE A 284 32.03 11.20 17.49
CA ILE A 284 33.34 10.58 17.70
C ILE A 284 34.42 11.28 16.86
N GLN A 285 34.18 11.43 15.56
CA GLN A 285 35.13 12.06 14.65
C GLN A 285 35.40 13.52 15.01
N SER A 286 34.39 14.24 15.53
CA SER A 286 34.58 15.61 15.97
C SER A 286 35.66 15.72 17.03
N VAL A 287 35.67 14.83 18.03
CA VAL A 287 36.66 14.83 19.13
C VAL A 287 38.01 14.28 18.64
N ASN A 288 38.00 13.30 17.74
CA ASN A 288 39.23 12.72 17.17
C ASN A 288 40.08 13.72 16.38
N VAL A 289 39.54 14.88 15.97
CA VAL A 289 40.35 15.97 15.40
C VAL A 289 41.46 16.40 16.36
N ALA A 290 41.21 16.40 17.68
CA ALA A 290 42.25 16.73 18.66
C ALA A 290 43.37 15.69 18.67
N GLN A 291 43.02 14.40 18.56
CA GLN A 291 43.98 13.30 18.44
C GLN A 291 44.80 13.43 17.16
N ALA A 292 44.17 13.74 16.03
CA ALA A 292 44.85 13.95 14.75
C ALA A 292 45.83 15.15 14.79
N ILE A 293 45.48 16.23 15.48
CA ILE A 293 46.40 17.36 15.70
C ILE A 293 47.59 16.91 16.56
N TYR A 294 47.35 16.13 17.61
CA TYR A 294 48.40 15.61 18.48
C TYR A 294 49.39 14.68 17.73
N GLU A 295 48.86 13.83 16.85
CA GLU A 295 49.64 12.90 16.01
C GLU A 295 50.34 13.57 14.82
N SER A 296 50.06 14.85 14.55
CA SER A 296 50.73 15.61 13.49
C SER A 296 52.13 16.09 13.92
N ASN A 297 52.94 16.54 12.96
CA ASN A 297 54.25 17.15 13.21
C ASN A 297 54.11 18.59 13.76
N TRP A 298 53.21 18.83 14.72
CA TRP A 298 52.87 20.15 15.26
C TRP A 298 54.05 20.83 15.96
N TYR A 299 54.99 20.05 16.50
CA TYR A 299 56.20 20.52 17.18
C TYR A 299 57.21 21.15 16.21
N ASP A 300 57.22 20.77 14.94
CA ASP A 300 58.08 21.32 13.88
C ASP A 300 57.44 22.50 13.12
N GLN A 301 56.25 22.93 13.53
CA GLN A 301 55.53 24.05 12.89
C GLN A 301 55.93 25.43 13.44
N SER A 302 55.57 26.48 12.69
CA SER A 302 55.75 27.88 13.13
C SER A 302 55.00 28.19 14.43
N GLU A 303 55.50 29.14 15.23
CA GLU A 303 54.84 29.54 16.49
C GLU A 303 53.39 30.01 16.29
N HIS A 304 53.13 30.69 15.18
CA HIS A 304 51.79 31.12 14.81
C HIS A 304 50.84 29.91 14.62
N LEU A 305 51.28 28.88 13.89
CA LEU A 305 50.49 27.68 13.65
C LEU A 305 50.29 26.86 14.94
N LYS A 306 51.31 26.78 15.80
CA LYS A 306 51.21 26.13 17.13
C LYS A 306 50.11 26.76 17.99
N LYS A 307 50.04 28.10 18.04
CA LYS A 307 48.98 28.82 18.78
C LYS A 307 47.59 28.52 18.22
N ILE A 308 47.44 28.46 16.89
CA ILE A 308 46.16 28.12 16.23
C ILE A 308 45.76 26.67 16.55
N LEU A 309 46.68 25.72 16.46
CA LEU A 309 46.41 24.31 16.77
C LEU A 309 45.95 24.12 18.22
N LEU A 310 46.51 24.88 19.17
CA LEU A 310 46.11 24.84 20.57
C LEU A 310 44.68 25.38 20.80
N ILE A 311 44.28 26.41 20.05
CA ILE A 311 42.90 26.92 20.03
C ILE A 311 41.95 25.86 19.41
N MET A 312 42.39 25.16 18.35
CA MET A 312 41.59 24.09 17.75
C MET A 312 41.39 22.91 18.71
N ILE A 313 42.45 22.46 19.39
CA ILE A 313 42.36 21.39 20.41
C ILE A 313 41.35 21.76 21.49
N THR A 314 41.42 22.99 22.02
CA THR A 314 40.49 23.45 23.07
C THR A 314 39.05 23.57 22.57
N ARG A 315 38.82 23.98 21.32
CA ARG A 315 37.47 24.03 20.73
C ARG A 315 36.87 22.64 20.49
N VAL A 316 37.68 21.69 20.05
CA VAL A 316 37.28 20.32 19.70
C VAL A 316 36.87 19.50 20.93
N GLN A 317 37.32 19.86 22.14
CA GLN A 317 36.86 19.23 23.39
C GLN A 317 35.35 19.37 23.64
N LYS A 318 34.65 20.24 22.89
CA LYS A 318 33.18 20.29 22.86
C LYS A 318 32.69 19.49 21.63
N PRO A 319 32.20 18.25 21.83
CA PRO A 319 31.82 17.38 20.73
C PRO A 319 30.72 17.99 19.87
N LEU A 320 30.76 17.73 18.57
CA LEU A 320 29.68 18.08 17.66
C LEU A 320 28.63 16.97 17.69
N TYR A 321 27.40 17.31 18.04
CA TYR A 321 26.28 16.39 18.00
C TYR A 321 25.16 16.94 17.11
N LEU A 322 24.49 16.06 16.39
CA LEU A 322 23.23 16.37 15.71
C LEU A 322 22.12 16.26 16.75
N SER A 323 21.21 17.24 16.86
CA SER A 323 20.11 17.20 17.83
C SER A 323 18.79 16.83 17.16
N ILE A 324 18.01 15.95 17.80
CA ILE A 324 16.60 15.73 17.43
C ILE A 324 15.78 16.83 18.10
N GLY A 325 15.68 17.99 17.46
CA GLY A 325 14.96 19.15 18.01
C GLY A 325 15.49 19.62 19.38
N PRO A 326 14.65 20.19 20.27
CA PRO A 326 15.07 20.74 21.56
C PRO A 326 15.36 19.67 22.64
N PHE A 327 15.32 18.37 22.31
CA PHE A 327 15.25 17.32 23.31
C PHE A 327 16.62 16.71 23.66
N ARG A 328 17.31 16.10 22.69
CA ARG A 328 18.52 15.30 22.93
C ARG A 328 19.40 15.18 21.68
N PRO A 329 20.72 14.96 21.84
CA PRO A 329 21.57 14.44 20.78
C PRO A 329 20.98 13.18 20.12
N MET A 330 21.07 13.15 18.79
CA MET A 330 20.82 11.97 17.97
C MET A 330 22.04 11.06 18.08
N ASP A 331 21.95 10.05 18.92
CA ASP A 331 23.02 9.07 19.11
C ASP A 331 22.42 7.66 19.24
N MET A 332 23.31 6.65 19.31
CA MET A 332 22.91 5.25 19.46
C MET A 332 22.05 5.03 20.72
N GLN A 333 22.30 5.81 21.78
CA GLN A 333 21.57 5.70 23.05
C GLN A 333 20.12 6.20 22.91
N ALA A 334 19.90 7.31 22.20
CA ALA A 334 18.58 7.81 21.87
C ALA A 334 17.79 6.77 21.07
N GLY A 335 18.43 6.12 20.09
CA GLY A 335 17.81 5.04 19.33
C GLY A 335 17.36 3.84 20.18
N LEU A 336 18.22 3.40 21.13
CA LEU A 336 17.88 2.33 22.08
C LEU A 336 16.73 2.71 23.02
N ILE A 337 16.65 3.98 23.44
CA ILE A 337 15.55 4.46 24.28
C ILE A 337 14.23 4.44 23.49
N THR A 338 14.23 4.88 22.23
CA THR A 338 13.06 4.80 21.36
C THR A 338 12.60 3.36 21.19
N LEU A 339 13.52 2.42 20.98
CA LEU A 339 13.23 0.98 20.90
C LEU A 339 12.60 0.44 22.19
N LYS A 340 13.15 0.80 23.35
CA LYS A 340 12.61 0.40 24.65
C LYS A 340 11.19 0.96 24.84
N ALA A 341 10.96 2.22 24.48
CA ALA A 341 9.64 2.84 24.57
C ALA A 341 8.60 2.12 23.68
N LEU A 342 8.97 1.77 22.44
CA LEU A 342 8.13 0.99 21.53
C LEU A 342 7.79 -0.39 22.11
N TYR A 343 8.77 -1.08 22.69
CA TYR A 343 8.54 -2.37 23.35
C TYR A 343 7.60 -2.23 24.54
N THR A 344 7.83 -1.28 25.44
CA THR A 344 6.96 -1.04 26.61
C THR A 344 5.53 -0.75 26.18
N TYR A 345 5.35 0.12 25.18
CA TYR A 345 4.04 0.43 24.63
C TYR A 345 3.35 -0.82 24.05
N SER A 346 4.09 -1.65 23.29
CA SER A 346 3.54 -2.89 22.74
C SER A 346 3.08 -3.89 23.81
N GLN A 347 3.81 -3.98 24.92
CA GLN A 347 3.43 -4.86 26.04
C GLN A 347 2.17 -4.35 26.76
N VAL A 348 2.09 -3.04 27.01
CA VAL A 348 0.90 -2.42 27.63
C VAL A 348 -0.33 -2.65 26.76
N MET A 349 -0.21 -2.43 25.45
CA MET A 349 -1.31 -2.68 24.51
C MET A 349 -1.72 -4.16 24.53
N LYS A 350 -0.76 -5.09 24.48
CA LYS A 350 -1.04 -6.52 24.55
C LYS A 350 -1.80 -6.91 25.83
N GLN A 351 -1.46 -6.32 26.97
CA GLN A 351 -2.15 -6.54 28.24
C GLN A 351 -3.56 -5.95 28.26
N SER A 352 -3.79 -4.81 27.60
CA SER A 352 -5.14 -4.20 27.55
C SER A 352 -6.13 -4.93 26.64
N TYR A 353 -5.65 -5.73 25.68
CA TYR A 353 -6.49 -6.49 24.74
C TYR A 353 -6.58 -8.00 25.08
N SER A 354 -5.93 -8.45 26.15
CA SER A 354 -6.12 -9.79 26.73
C SER A 354 -7.11 -9.72 27.88
#